data_AF-A0A355W8Z6-F1
#
_entry.id   AF-A0A355W8Z6-F1
#
_cell.length_a   1.000
_cell.length_b   1.000
_cell.length_c   1.000
_cell.angle_alpha   90.00
_cell.angle_beta   90.00
_cell.angle_gamma   90.00
#
_symmetry.space_group_name_H-M   'P 1'
#
loop_
_entity.id
_entity.type
_entity.pdbx_description
1 polymer ?
#
loop_
_entity_poly.entity_id
_entity_poly.type
_entity_poly.pdbx_seq_one_letter_code
_entity_poly.pdbx_strand_id
1 'polypeptide(L)'
;MKNDEILKLRIDNDAFDENMTIKGFLHLLLKTLWEEGECFSGKRPFGNSGWEYDLYKPLIQAYIISGEIDEDGDIETFDEKEGNRVISELIAACFDV
;
A
#
# COMPACT_ATOMS: atom_id res chain seq x y z
N MET A 1 -6.64 0.02 -15.35
CA MET A 1 -7.53 -0.66 -14.39
C MET A 1 -8.36 0.38 -13.67
N LYS A 2 -9.59 0.07 -13.24
CA LYS A 2 -10.39 0.98 -12.40
C LYS A 2 -9.94 0.90 -10.94
N ASN A 3 -10.13 1.98 -10.17
CA ASN A 3 -9.73 2.04 -8.76
C ASN A 3 -10.29 0.87 -7.93
N ASP A 4 -11.54 0.46 -8.16
CA ASP A 4 -12.15 -0.70 -7.48
C ASP A 4 -11.46 -2.03 -7.72
N GLU A 5 -10.80 -2.17 -8.88
CA GLU A 5 -10.02 -3.36 -9.22
C GLU A 5 -8.64 -3.29 -8.58
N ILE A 6 -8.02 -2.11 -8.60
CA ILE A 6 -6.72 -1.85 -7.98
C ILE A 6 -6.80 -2.08 -6.47
N LEU A 7 -7.85 -1.60 -5.82
CA LEU A 7 -8.12 -1.78 -4.38
C LEU A 7 -8.21 -3.26 -3.93
N LYS A 8 -8.41 -4.19 -4.88
CA LYS A 8 -8.46 -5.65 -4.64
C LYS A 8 -7.12 -6.35 -4.87
N LEU A 9 -6.09 -5.65 -5.36
CA LEU A 9 -4.75 -6.23 -5.48
C LEU A 9 -4.25 -6.66 -4.11
N ARG A 10 -3.61 -7.83 -4.08
CA ARG A 10 -3.06 -8.42 -2.85
C ARG A 10 -1.73 -7.78 -2.50
N ILE A 11 -1.48 -7.67 -1.20
CA ILE A 11 -0.18 -7.30 -0.65
C ILE A 11 0.50 -8.59 -0.25
N ASP A 12 1.68 -8.83 -0.81
CA ASP A 12 2.51 -9.99 -0.52
C ASP A 12 3.59 -9.58 0.49
N ASN A 13 3.27 -9.73 1.78
CA ASN A 13 4.15 -9.43 2.91
C ASN A 13 3.81 -10.33 4.10
N ASP A 14 4.83 -10.95 4.70
CA ASP A 14 4.75 -11.87 5.85
C ASP A 14 4.14 -11.26 7.12
N ALA A 15 4.03 -9.94 7.22
CA ALA A 15 3.44 -9.22 8.34
C ALA A 15 1.89 -9.27 8.35
N PHE A 16 1.25 -9.66 7.25
CA PHE A 16 -0.20 -9.65 7.10
C PHE A 16 -0.77 -11.02 6.72
N ASP A 17 -2.09 -11.16 6.83
CA ASP A 17 -2.83 -12.31 6.30
C ASP A 17 -2.65 -12.40 4.77
N GLU A 18 -2.60 -13.62 4.23
CA GLU A 18 -2.48 -13.92 2.78
C GLU A 18 -3.58 -13.28 1.90
N ASN A 19 -4.68 -12.83 2.51
CA ASN A 19 -5.79 -12.16 1.84
C ASN A 19 -5.76 -10.64 1.98
N MET A 20 -4.69 -10.05 2.53
CA MET A 20 -4.54 -8.60 2.65
C MET A 20 -4.56 -7.95 1.26
N THR A 21 -5.47 -6.99 1.07
CA THR A 21 -5.54 -6.18 -0.16
C THR A 21 -5.13 -4.75 0.11
N ILE A 22 -4.88 -3.96 -0.94
CA ILE A 22 -4.65 -2.51 -0.82
C ILE A 22 -5.78 -1.84 -0.01
N LYS A 23 -7.05 -2.17 -0.28
CA LYS A 23 -8.18 -1.64 0.51
C LYS A 23 -8.11 -2.05 1.98
N GLY A 24 -7.82 -3.32 2.25
CA GLY A 24 -7.69 -3.85 3.61
C GLY A 24 -6.58 -3.14 4.39
N PHE A 25 -5.44 -2.91 3.73
CA PHE A 25 -4.29 -2.23 4.30
C PHE A 25 -4.60 -0.78 4.62
N LEU A 26 -5.20 -0.03 3.70
CA LEU A 26 -5.59 1.37 3.92
C LEU A 26 -6.59 1.51 5.07
N HIS A 27 -7.57 0.60 5.16
CA HIS A 27 -8.48 0.54 6.29
C HIS A 27 -7.75 0.25 7.62
N LEU A 28 -6.85 -0.73 7.61
CA LEU A 28 -6.07 -1.09 8.79
C LEU A 28 -5.20 0.07 9.26
N LEU A 29 -4.52 0.75 8.33
CA LEU A 29 -3.70 1.92 8.61
C LEU A 29 -4.52 3.04 9.25
N LEU A 30 -5.69 3.38 8.68
CA LEU A 30 -6.56 4.41 9.23
C LEU A 30 -7.10 4.01 10.61
N LYS A 31 -7.44 2.73 10.80
CA LYS A 31 -7.88 2.21 12.08
C LYS A 31 -6.77 2.28 13.14
N THR A 32 -5.55 1.85 12.81
CA THR A 32 -4.39 1.92 13.71
C THR A 32 -4.08 3.37 14.09
N LEU A 33 -4.08 4.29 13.13
CA LEU A 33 -3.94 5.72 13.40
C LEU A 33 -5.00 6.23 14.38
N TRP A 34 -6.25 5.84 14.18
CA TRP A 34 -7.36 6.26 15.04
C TRP A 34 -7.28 5.69 16.46
N GLU A 35 -6.83 4.44 16.61
CA GLU A 35 -6.70 3.74 17.89
C GLU A 35 -5.49 4.25 18.70
N GLU A 36 -4.35 4.49 18.04
CA GLU A 36 -3.12 4.92 18.69
C GLU A 36 -3.05 6.43 18.92
N GLY A 37 -3.76 7.23 18.13
CA GLY A 37 -3.81 8.69 18.25
C GLY A 37 -2.41 9.31 18.19
N GLU A 38 -2.05 10.12 19.20
CA GLU A 38 -0.74 10.79 19.27
C GLU A 38 0.44 9.81 19.44
N CYS A 39 0.18 8.57 19.88
CA CYS A 39 1.20 7.53 19.98
C CYS A 39 1.45 6.82 18.64
N PHE A 40 0.68 7.13 17.58
CA PHE A 40 0.82 6.50 16.29
C PHE A 40 2.23 6.63 15.73
N SER A 41 2.86 5.50 15.42
CA SER A 41 4.19 5.51 14.80
C SER A 41 4.08 5.62 13.28
N GLY A 42 4.12 6.84 12.74
CA GLY A 42 4.12 7.04 11.28
C GLY A 42 5.29 6.35 10.55
N LYS A 43 6.38 6.05 11.26
CA LYS A 43 7.50 5.26 10.72
C LYS A 43 7.24 3.76 10.75
N ARG A 44 6.45 3.25 11.70
CA ARG A 44 6.31 1.81 11.99
C ARG A 44 4.89 1.45 12.44
N PRO A 45 3.86 1.71 11.62
CA PRO A 45 2.49 1.35 11.98
C PRO A 45 2.32 -0.17 12.12
N PHE A 46 3.16 -0.97 11.45
CA PHE A 46 3.10 -2.43 11.43
C PHE A 46 4.45 -3.09 11.80
N GLY A 47 5.28 -2.42 12.61
CA GLY A 47 6.51 -2.98 13.16
C GLY A 47 7.80 -2.58 12.45
N ASN A 48 7.88 -2.68 11.12
CA ASN A 48 9.06 -2.26 10.34
C ASN A 48 8.86 -0.90 9.65
N SER A 49 9.97 -0.24 9.28
CA SER A 49 9.93 0.97 8.45
C SER A 49 9.78 0.64 6.98
N GLY A 50 9.27 1.58 6.18
CA GLY A 50 9.04 1.35 4.75
C GLY A 50 7.77 0.58 4.47
N TRP A 51 6.77 0.66 5.35
CA TRP A 51 5.46 0.03 5.15
C TRP A 51 4.76 0.56 3.89
N GLU A 52 5.13 1.74 3.40
CA GLU A 52 4.60 2.32 2.17
C GLU A 52 4.97 1.48 0.93
N TYR A 53 6.12 0.77 0.96
CA TYR A 53 6.54 -0.12 -0.13
C TYR A 53 5.58 -1.30 -0.32
N ASP A 54 4.87 -1.71 0.73
CA ASP A 54 3.82 -2.74 0.65
C ASP A 54 2.63 -2.30 -0.23
N LEU A 55 2.40 -1.00 -0.35
CA LEU A 55 1.41 -0.43 -1.26
C LEU A 55 1.96 -0.25 -2.68
N TYR A 56 3.24 0.09 -2.85
CA TYR A 56 3.82 0.30 -4.18
C TYR A 56 4.08 -1.01 -4.94
N LYS A 57 4.52 -2.06 -4.24
CA LYS A 57 4.89 -3.35 -4.85
C LYS A 57 3.78 -3.95 -5.73
N PRO A 58 2.52 -4.11 -5.25
CA PRO A 58 1.45 -4.61 -6.11
C PRO A 58 1.10 -3.68 -7.28
N LEU A 59 1.32 -2.36 -7.15
CA LEU A 59 1.09 -1.41 -8.25
C LEU A 59 2.14 -1.57 -9.37
N ILE A 60 3.39 -1.80 -9.00
CA ILE A 60 4.48 -2.09 -9.95
C ILE A 60 4.24 -3.44 -10.62
N GLN A 61 3.95 -4.49 -9.85
CA GLN A 61 3.68 -5.83 -10.37
C GLN A 61 2.47 -5.87 -11.32
N ALA A 62 1.45 -5.03 -11.08
CA ALA A 62 0.30 -4.88 -11.95
C ALA A 62 0.52 -3.90 -13.12
N TYR A 63 1.72 -3.36 -13.29
CA TYR A 63 2.10 -2.36 -14.31
C TYR A 63 1.23 -1.08 -14.27
N ILE A 64 0.73 -0.71 -13.09
CA ILE A 64 -0.04 0.53 -12.87
C ILE A 64 0.90 1.72 -12.76
N ILE A 65 2.06 1.53 -12.13
CA ILE A 65 3.15 2.50 -12.06
C ILE A 65 4.43 1.87 -12.62
N SER A 66 5.33 2.72 -13.14
CA SER A 66 6.64 2.26 -13.62
C SER A 66 7.53 1.90 -12.44
N GLY A 67 8.22 0.76 -12.52
CA GLY A 67 9.22 0.34 -11.56
C GLY A 67 9.77 -1.05 -11.85
N GLU A 68 10.78 -1.43 -11.08
CA GLU A 68 11.50 -2.70 -11.16
C GLU A 68 11.53 -3.35 -9.77
N ILE A 69 11.27 -4.65 -9.75
CA ILE A 69 11.39 -5.50 -8.57
C ILE A 69 12.61 -6.40 -8.78
N ASP A 70 13.48 -6.48 -7.79
CA ASP A 70 14.69 -7.30 -7.85
C ASP A 70 14.40 -8.81 -7.65
N GLU A 71 15.45 -9.61 -7.62
CA GLU A 71 15.35 -11.07 -7.46
C GLU A 71 14.89 -11.52 -6.07
N ASP A 72 15.05 -10.66 -5.05
CA ASP A 72 14.61 -10.91 -3.67
C ASP A 72 13.15 -10.44 -3.45
N GLY A 73 12.55 -9.78 -4.44
CA GLY A 73 11.18 -9.29 -4.39
C GLY A 73 11.06 -7.87 -3.82
N ASP A 74 12.16 -7.15 -3.68
CA ASP A 74 12.19 -5.77 -3.20
C ASP A 74 12.13 -4.78 -4.37
N ILE A 75 11.66 -3.56 -4.10
CA ILE A 75 11.58 -2.50 -5.11
C ILE A 75 12.98 -1.92 -5.34
N GLU A 76 13.54 -2.12 -6.52
CA GLU A 76 14.84 -1.57 -6.92
C GLU A 76 14.71 -0.11 -7.38
N THR A 77 13.73 0.15 -8.27
CA THR A 77 13.42 1.49 -8.78
C THR A 77 11.92 1.65 -9.02
N PHE A 78 11.38 2.86 -8.88
CA PHE A 78 10.00 3.16 -9.24
C PHE A 78 9.74 4.67 -9.38
N ASP A 79 8.65 5.04 -10.07
CA ASP A 79 8.15 6.41 -10.08
C ASP A 79 7.39 6.71 -8.77
N GLU A 80 8.11 7.18 -7.77
CA GLU A 80 7.56 7.52 -6.45
C GLU A 80 6.48 8.60 -6.52
N LYS A 81 6.63 9.57 -7.43
CA LYS A 81 5.65 10.66 -7.56
C LYS A 81 4.32 10.13 -8.09
N GLU A 82 4.39 9.27 -9.11
CA GLU A 82 3.20 8.61 -9.65
C GLU A 82 2.60 7.61 -8.66
N GLY A 83 3.44 6.85 -7.95
CA GLY A 83 3.01 5.95 -6.86
C GLY A 83 2.19 6.70 -5.80
N ASN A 84 2.70 7.81 -5.29
CA ASN A 84 1.98 8.65 -4.31
C ASN A 84 0.67 9.22 -4.88
N ARG A 85 0.66 9.63 -6.15
CA ARG A 85 -0.56 10.09 -6.84
C ARG A 85 -1.62 9.00 -6.87
N VAL A 86 -1.25 7.78 -7.30
CA VAL A 86 -2.15 6.63 -7.37
C VAL A 86 -2.66 6.25 -5.98
N ILE A 87 -1.79 6.15 -4.97
CA ILE A 87 -2.24 5.85 -3.60
C ILE A 87 -3.25 6.88 -3.10
N SER A 88 -3.02 8.17 -3.34
CA SER A 88 -3.97 9.22 -2.95
C SER A 88 -5.34 9.06 -3.61
N GLU A 89 -5.38 8.65 -4.88
CA GLU A 89 -6.62 8.35 -5.60
C GLU A 89 -7.32 7.10 -5.05
N LEU A 90 -6.56 6.08 -4.67
CA LEU A 90 -7.11 4.87 -4.04
C LEU A 90 -7.67 5.15 -2.64
N ILE A 91 -7.01 6.03 -1.87
CA ILE A 91 -7.54 6.51 -0.58
C ILE A 91 -8.89 7.19 -0.78
N ALA A 92 -9.01 8.09 -1.75
CA ALA A 92 -10.29 8.73 -2.06
C ALA A 92 -11.36 7.71 -2.46
N ALA A 93 -11.00 6.77 -3.35
CA ALA A 93 -11.90 5.72 -3.82
C ALA A 93 -12.37 4.75 -2.71
N CYS A 94 -11.68 4.66 -1.57
CA CYS A 94 -12.18 3.90 -0.41
C CYS A 94 -13.48 4.49 0.18
N PHE A 95 -13.76 5.77 -0.06
CA PHE A 95 -14.88 6.51 0.54
C PHE A 95 -15.92 6.97 -0.47
N ASP A 96 -15.67 6.82 -1.77
CA ASP A 96 -16.67 7.10 -2.80
C ASP A 96 -17.78 6.04 -2.74
N VAL A 97 -19.04 6.50 -2.65
CA VAL A 97 -20.27 5.68 -2.50
C VAL A 97 -21.12 5.76 -3.76
#